data_AF-A0A8T6TWV3-F1
#
_entry.id   AF-A0A8T6TWV3-F1
#
_cell.length_a   1.000
_cell.length_b   1.000
_cell.length_c   1.000
_cell.angle_alpha   90.00
_cell.angle_beta   90.00
_cell.angle_gamma   90.00
#
_symmetry.space_group_name_H-M   'P 1'
#
loop_
_entity.id
_entity.type
_entity.pdbx_description
1 polymer ?
#
loop_
_entity_poly.entity_id
_entity_poly.type
_entity_poly.pdbx_seq_one_letter_code
_entity_poly.pdbx_strand_id
1 'polypeptide(L)' 'VGGQIISDGSGVKCRIDTLSVAMAAKMKVDDFAHVETCYAPPVSALVDPLTLTAQSFFDVC' A
#
# COMPACT_ATOMS: atom_id res chain seq x y z
N VAL A 1 12.15 9.42 1.61
CA VAL A 1 10.74 9.27 2.03
C VAL A 1 10.52 7.80 2.34
N GLY A 2 9.78 7.45 3.39
CA GLY A 2 9.50 6.07 3.78
C GLY A 2 8.11 5.98 4.41
N GLY A 3 7.62 4.76 4.65
CA GLY A 3 6.29 4.52 5.22
C GLY A 3 6.35 3.54 6.39
N GLN A 4 5.33 3.59 7.24
CA GLN A 4 5.16 2.65 8.35
C GLN A 4 3.74 2.10 8.32
N ILE A 5 3.59 0.81 8.60
CA ILE A 5 2.30 0.15 8.76
C ILE A 5 2.31 -0.53 10.13
N ILE A 6 1.30 -0.23 10.94
CA ILE A 6 1.10 -0.83 12.26
C ILE A 6 -0.26 -1.53 12.22
N SER A 7 -0.30 -2.79 12.65
CA SER A 7 -1.53 -3.57 12.79
C SER A 7 -1.43 -4.42 14.06
N ASP A 8 -2.55 -4.64 14.71
CA ASP A 8 -2.73 -5.59 15.81
C ASP A 8 -2.87 -7.04 15.30
N GLY A 9 -3.17 -7.23 14.01
CA GLY A 9 -3.31 -8.51 13.32
C GLY A 9 -2.08 -8.97 12.50
N SER A 10 -2.16 -10.19 11.95
CA SER A 10 -1.13 -10.76 11.06
C SER A 10 -1.24 -10.24 9.62
N GLY A 11 -0.14 -10.29 8.84
CA GLY A 11 -0.14 -9.94 7.41
C GLY A 11 0.60 -8.65 7.02
N VAL A 12 1.17 -7.91 7.98
CA VAL A 12 1.83 -6.60 7.73
C VAL A 12 3.15 -6.73 6.96
N LYS A 13 3.87 -7.85 7.13
CA LYS A 13 5.18 -8.09 6.50
C LYS A 13 5.14 -7.92 4.98
N CYS A 14 4.16 -8.56 4.32
CA CYS A 14 4.08 -8.57 2.87
C CYS A 14 3.85 -7.15 2.30
N ARG A 15 3.09 -6.32 3.02
CA ARG A 15 2.82 -4.92 2.64
C ARG A 15 4.05 -4.03 2.75
N ILE A 16 4.87 -4.23 3.78
CA ILE A 16 6.15 -3.53 3.91
C ILE A 16 7.12 -3.97 2.82
N ASP A 17 7.14 -5.25 2.45
CA ASP A 17 7.93 -5.74 1.34
C ASP A 17 7.47 -5.07 0.01
N THR A 18 6.16 -4.95 -0.24
CA THR A 18 5.62 -4.19 -1.40
C THR A 18 6.08 -2.73 -1.40
N LEU A 19 6.04 -2.05 -0.25
CA LEU A 19 6.46 -0.66 -0.12
C LEU A 19 7.97 -0.51 -0.37
N SER A 20 8.78 -1.48 0.07
CA SER A 20 10.22 -1.51 -0.19
C SER A 20 10.54 -1.70 -1.68
N VAL A 21 9.79 -2.55 -2.40
CA VAL A 21 9.95 -2.78 -3.84
C VAL A 21 9.51 -1.54 -4.63
N ALA A 22 8.40 -0.90 -4.24
CA ALA A 22 7.93 0.33 -4.89
C ALA A 22 8.96 1.47 -4.75
N MET A 23 9.59 1.60 -3.57
CA MET A 23 10.66 2.57 -3.34
C MET A 23 11.91 2.25 -4.16
N ALA A 24 12.31 0.98 -4.23
CA ALA A 24 13.44 0.54 -5.05
C ALA A 24 13.19 0.80 -6.55
N ALA A 25 11.94 0.64 -7.01
CA ALA A 25 11.50 0.92 -8.37
C ALA A 25 11.35 2.41 -8.69
N LYS A 26 11.53 3.32 -7.71
CA LYS A 26 11.29 4.77 -7.83
C LYS A 26 9.89 5.10 -8.38
N MET A 27 8.90 4.28 -8.01
CA MET A 27 7.50 4.48 -8.41
C MET A 27 7.01 5.84 -7.90
N LYS A 28 6.26 6.58 -8.72
CA LYS A 28 5.60 7.82 -8.29
C LYS A 28 4.37 7.50 -7.46
N VAL A 29 3.93 8.46 -6.64
CA VAL A 29 2.75 8.30 -5.77
C VAL A 29 1.48 8.08 -6.61
N ASP A 30 1.35 8.74 -7.77
CA ASP A 30 0.27 8.51 -8.74
C ASP A 30 0.19 7.07 -9.22
N ASP A 31 1.35 6.50 -9.62
CA ASP A 31 1.43 5.13 -10.11
C ASP A 31 1.14 4.15 -8.97
N PHE A 32 1.61 4.45 -7.76
CA PHE A 32 1.37 3.63 -6.57
C PHE A 32 -0.11 3.62 -6.14
N ALA A 33 -0.83 4.73 -6.33
CA ALA A 33 -2.26 4.82 -6.04
C ALA A 33 -3.16 3.97 -6.96
N HIS A 34 -2.61 3.48 -8.07
CA HIS A 34 -3.29 2.62 -9.04
C HIS A 34 -2.67 1.22 -9.12
N VAL A 35 -1.85 0.82 -8.15
CA VAL A 35 -1.31 -0.54 -8.08
C VAL A 35 -2.43 -1.53 -7.75
N GLU A 36 -2.62 -2.49 -8.66
CA GLU A 36 -3.59 -3.58 -8.52
C GLU A 36 -3.04 -4.63 -7.53
N THR A 37 -3.63 -4.69 -6.34
CA THR A 37 -3.38 -5.75 -5.36
C THR A 37 -4.48 -6.80 -5.44
N CYS A 38 -4.12 -8.08 -5.45
CA CYS A 38 -5.10 -9.17 -5.50
C CYS A 38 -6.09 -9.11 -4.33
N TYR A 39 -7.38 -9.15 -4.63
CA TYR A 39 -8.42 -9.31 -3.63
C TYR A 39 -8.48 -10.77 -3.15
N ALA A 40 -8.40 -10.96 -1.83
CA ALA A 40 -8.57 -12.27 -1.21
C ALA A 40 -9.10 -12.09 0.22
N PRO A 41 -10.39 -12.32 0.50
CA PRO A 41 -11.03 -12.07 1.78
C PRO A 41 -10.29 -12.59 3.04
N PRO A 42 -9.60 -13.75 3.02
CA PRO A 42 -8.88 -14.22 4.20
C PRO A 42 -7.54 -13.52 4.46
N VAL A 43 -6.99 -12.78 3.49
CA VAL A 43 -5.63 -12.23 3.57
C VAL A 43 -5.50 -10.76 3.15
N SER A 44 -6.45 -10.23 2.37
CA SER A 44 -6.44 -8.85 1.88
C SER A 44 -7.86 -8.29 1.67
N ALA A 45 -8.03 -7.01 1.99
CA ALA A 45 -9.27 -6.27 1.80
C ALA A 45 -9.52 -5.95 0.31
N LEU A 46 -10.73 -5.48 -0.01
CA LEU A 46 -11.12 -5.06 -1.37
C LEU A 46 -10.21 -3.96 -1.92
N VAL A 47 -9.85 -3.00 -1.07
CA VAL A 47 -8.86 -1.97 -1.35
C VAL A 47 -7.78 -2.13 -0.29
N ASP A 48 -6.54 -2.35 -0.72
CA ASP A 48 -5.44 -2.43 0.23
C ASP A 48 -5.26 -1.07 0.91
N PRO A 49 -5.05 -1.02 2.24
CA PRO A 49 -4.82 0.23 2.95
C PRO A 49 -3.63 1.02 2.38
N LEU A 50 -2.65 0.38 1.75
CA LEU A 50 -1.58 1.08 1.03
C LEU A 50 -2.12 1.97 -0.09
N THR A 51 -2.97 1.41 -0.96
CA THR A 51 -3.59 2.12 -2.08
C THR A 51 -4.53 3.21 -1.57
N LEU A 52 -5.27 2.92 -0.49
CA LEU A 52 -6.19 3.85 0.16
C LEU A 52 -5.45 5.08 0.73
N THR A 53 -4.25 4.87 1.31
CA THR A 53 -3.41 5.95 1.83
C THR A 53 -2.78 6.79 0.72
N ALA A 54 -2.43 6.16 -0.40
CA ALA A 54 -1.91 6.88 -1.56
C ALA A 54 -3.00 7.73 -2.23
N GLN A 55 -4.23 7.23 -2.31
CA GLN A 55 -5.39 7.98 -2.80
C GLN A 55 -5.77 9.14 -1.87
N SER A 56 -5.75 8.95 -0.56
CA SER A 56 -6.04 10.04 0.39
C SER A 56 -4.99 11.14 0.36
N PHE A 57 -3.75 10.85 -0.02
CA PHE A 57 -2.74 11.89 -0.27
C PHE A 57 -3.15 12.87 -1.39
N PHE A 58 -3.90 12.40 -2.40
CA PHE A 58 -4.44 13.25 -3.46
C PHE A 58 -5.69 14.03 -3.04
N ASP A 59 -6.48 13.52 -2.09
CA ASP A 59 -7.70 14.19 -1.61
C ASP A 59 -7.41 15.36 -0.65
N VAL A 60 -6.21 15.37 -0.03
CA VAL A 60 -5.79 16.39 0.96
C VAL A 60 -4.99 17.54 0.31
N CYS A 61 -4.69 17.48 -0.99
CA CYS A 61 -4.05 18.56 -1.76
C CYS A 61 -5.07 19.36 -2.57
#